data_AF-A0A530QJE0-F1
#
_entry.id   AF-A0A530QJE0-F1
#
_cell.length_a   1.000
_cell.length_b   1.000
_cell.length_c   1.000
_cell.angle_alpha   90.00
_cell.angle_beta   90.00
_cell.angle_gamma   90.00
#
_symmetry.space_group_name_H-M   'P 1'
#
loop_
_entity.id
_entity.type
_entity.pdbx_description
1 polymer ?
#
loop_
_entity_poly.entity_id
_entity_poly.type
_entity_poly.pdbx_seq_one_letter_code
_entity_poly.pdbx_strand_id
1 'polypeptide(L)' 'LKARGFALLDTQFTTEHLKRFGAVDVPRGQYEKMLAEALKGEAIFLP' A
#
# COMPACT_ATOMS: atom_id res chain seq x y z
N LEU A 1 0.11 -10.95 3.01
CA LEU A 1 -0.65 -9.69 2.83
C LEU A 1 -1.77 -9.86 1.81
N LYS A 2 -1.48 -10.05 0.51
CA LYS A 2 -2.53 -10.21 -0.53
C LYS A 2 -3.57 -11.30 -0.22
N ALA A 3 -3.14 -12.49 0.21
CA ALA A 3 -4.04 -13.60 0.56
C ALA A 3 -4.98 -13.30 1.75
N ARG A 4 -4.76 -12.20 2.49
CA ARG A 4 -5.58 -11.75 3.61
C ARG A 4 -6.36 -10.46 3.31
N GLY A 5 -6.45 -10.04 2.05
CA GLY A 5 -7.26 -8.87 1.67
C GLY A 5 -6.57 -7.50 1.79
N PHE A 6 -5.30 -7.43 2.17
CA PHE A 6 -4.57 -6.14 2.20
C PHE A 6 -4.34 -5.62 0.78
N ALA A 7 -4.88 -4.43 0.50
CA ALA A 7 -4.89 -3.82 -0.84
C ALA A 7 -3.81 -2.76 -1.07
N LEU A 8 -3.35 -2.08 -0.01
CA LEU A 8 -2.32 -1.04 -0.09
C LEU A 8 -1.26 -1.26 1.00
N LEU A 9 0.01 -1.23 0.61
CA LEU A 9 1.15 -1.24 1.52
C LEU A 9 1.89 0.09 1.35
N ASP A 10 1.89 0.89 2.41
CA ASP A 10 2.55 2.19 2.47
C ASP A 10 3.82 2.08 3.33
N THR A 11 4.94 2.57 2.80
CA THR A 11 6.23 2.59 3.51
C THR A 11 6.61 3.99 4.00
N GLN A 12 5.74 4.99 3.84
CA GLN A 12 5.92 6.42 4.15
C GLN A 12 6.99 7.13 3.31
N PHE A 13 8.17 6.50 3.17
CA PHE A 13 9.27 6.92 2.32
C PHE A 13 9.84 5.72 1.55
N THR A 14 10.24 5.96 0.31
CA THR A 14 10.89 4.95 -0.52
C THR A 14 12.41 5.01 -0.34
N THR A 15 13.09 3.88 -0.55
CA THR A 15 14.55 3.80 -0.63
C THR A 15 14.96 3.02 -1.88
N GLU A 16 16.22 3.13 -2.30
CA GLU A 16 16.74 2.35 -3.43
C GLU A 16 16.65 0.84 -3.19
N HIS A 17 16.66 0.40 -1.92
CA HIS A 17 16.40 -1.00 -1.59
C HIS A 17 14.93 -1.38 -1.82
N LEU A 18 13.99 -0.55 -1.37
CA LEU A 18 12.55 -0.81 -1.53
C LEU A 18 12.09 -0.79 -2.98
N LYS A 19 12.69 0.07 -3.83
CA LYS A 19 12.40 0.10 -5.28
C LYS A 19 12.71 -1.23 -5.96
N ARG A 20 13.74 -1.97 -5.51
CA ARG A 20 14.06 -3.32 -6.03
C ARG A 20 12.94 -4.33 -5.76
N PHE A 21 12.13 -4.10 -4.73
CA PHE A 21 10.95 -4.91 -4.41
C PHE A 21 9.65 -4.38 -5.04
N GLY A 22 9.75 -3.33 -5.88
CA GLY A 22 8.61 -2.76 -6.60
C GLY A 22 7.89 -1.62 -5.87
N ALA A 23 8.48 -1.04 -4.81
CA ALA A 23 7.96 0.19 -4.22
C ALA A 23 8.13 1.36 -5.20
N VAL A 24 7.12 2.22 -5.29
CA VAL A 24 7.09 3.37 -6.21
C VAL A 24 6.68 4.63 -5.47
N ASP A 25 7.30 5.76 -5.81
CA ASP A 25 6.85 7.07 -5.36
C ASP A 25 5.63 7.49 -6.17
N VAL A 26 4.59 7.99 -5.49
CA VAL A 26 3.38 8.51 -6.14
C VAL A 26 3.08 9.92 -5.64
N PRO A 27 2.49 10.79 -6.48
CA PRO A 27 1.99 12.08 -6.01
C PRO A 27 0.97 11.91 -4.89
N ARG A 28 0.95 12.85 -3.94
CA ARG A 28 0.03 12.81 -2.78
C ARG A 28 -1.44 12.59 -3.16
N GLY A 29 -1.94 13.31 -4.17
CA GLY A 29 -3.33 13.17 -4.60
C GLY A 29 -3.65 11.80 -5.24
N GLN A 30 -2.64 11.10 -5.77
CA GLN A 30 -2.80 9.72 -6.24
C GLN A 30 -2.78 8.75 -5.06
N TYR A 31 -1.89 8.95 -4.10
CA TYR A 31 -1.88 8.19 -2.86
C TYR A 31 -3.23 8.27 -2.13
N GLU A 32 -3.80 9.47 -1.97
CA GLU A 32 -5.09 9.67 -1.29
C GLU A 32 -6.22 8.88 -1.97
N LYS A 33 -6.22 8.80 -3.32
CA LYS A 33 -7.17 7.97 -4.07
C LYS A 33 -6.94 6.47 -3.83
N MET A 34 -5.68 6.01 -3.89
CA MET A 34 -5.33 4.61 -3.63
C MET A 34 -5.73 4.19 -2.21
N LEU A 35 -5.49 5.06 -1.23
CA LEU A 35 -5.87 4.86 0.16
C LEU A 35 -7.38 4.80 0.32
N ALA A 36 -8.12 5.75 -0.27
CA ALA A 36 -9.57 5.77 -0.21
C ALA A 36 -10.20 4.49 -0.80
N GLU A 37 -9.65 3.93 -1.88
CA GLU A 37 -10.10 2.65 -2.43
C GLU A 37 -9.72 1.47 -1.53
N ALA A 38 -8.49 1.43 -1.00
CA ALA A 38 -8.06 0.35 -0.12
C ALA A 38 -8.89 0.26 1.17
N LEU A 39 -9.31 1.40 1.71
CA LEU A 39 -10.15 1.48 2.92
C LEU A 39 -11.58 0.96 2.72
N LYS A 40 -12.05 0.79 1.47
CA LYS A 40 -13.37 0.18 1.19
C LYS A 40 -13.34 -1.35 1.31
N GLY A 41 -12.16 -1.96 1.28
CA GLY A 41 -11.98 -3.41 1.34
C GLY A 41 -11.94 -3.94 2.78
N GLU A 42 -12.18 -5.23 2.93
CA GLU A 42 -11.98 -5.95 4.19
C GLU A 42 -10.66 -6.72 4.19
N ALA A 43 -9.97 -6.72 5.32
CA ALA A 43 -8.73 -7.47 5.51
C ALA A 43 -8.79 -8.33 6.78
N ILE A 44 -8.19 -9.52 6.71
CA ILE A 44 -8.14 -10.47 7.82
C ILE A 44 -6.86 -10.24 8.61
N PHE A 45 -7.02 -9.83 9.86
CA PHE A 45 -5.94 -9.73 10.84
C PHE A 45 -5.92 -11.02 11.65
N LEU A 46 -4.77 -11.70 11.67
CA LEU A 46 -4.58 -12.86 12.54
C LEU A 46 -3.98 -12.40 13.88
N PRO A 47 -4.34 -13.07 15.00
CA PRO A 47 -3.67 -12.93 16.28
C PRO A 47 -2.18 -13.27 16.23
#